data_AF-A0A7S0YFX3-F1
#
_entry.id   AF-A0A7S0YFX3-F1
#
_cell.length_a   1.000
_cell.length_b   1.000
_cell.length_c   1.000
_cell.angle_alpha   90.00
_cell.angle_beta   90.00
_cell.angle_gamma   90.00
#
_symmetry.space_group_name_H-M   'P 1'
#
loop_
_entity.id
_entity.type
_entity.pdbx_description
1 polymer ?
#
loop_
_entity_poly.entity_id
_entity_poly.type
_entity_poly.pdbx_seq_one_letter_code
_entity_poly.pdbx_strand_id
1 'polypeptide(L)'
;KPKGDGKYHKTAKVPAGADPRNVRRDVMKRNATGNVQGHLKKFRSERGDKAADIIEWLYDRHAMVDPVARPNAANPFYQVWAEEWDPWGMDRDVQGEAEFGRLAGLLGGGGKFVDPTFPPDLTSLFHDTPPKDFGNEKPSFRTDQDPFLAGKKGIEWKRPEEIWPNHKVVVFSGTVHQNDVGQGSLGDCYHIAAISSLGIGDTDALVQDLVIEDHSARGMYGVKHFMNGRWVTVAIDDLFPCVPWGGGWKPIFVQPKDHADNVEGEKEIWPM
;
A
#
# COMPACT_ATOMS: atom_id res chain seq x y z
N LYS A 1 35.02 9.86 27.09
CA LYS A 1 35.20 8.42 26.82
C LYS A 1 34.45 7.60 27.88
N PRO A 2 33.34 6.95 27.54
CA PRO A 2 33.02 5.64 28.06
C PRO A 2 33.53 4.57 27.09
N LYS A 3 34.15 3.53 27.64
CA LYS A 3 34.48 2.27 26.96
C LYS A 3 33.26 1.36 27.11
N GLY A 4 32.76 0.81 26.01
CA GLY A 4 31.75 -0.24 25.98
C GLY A 4 32.07 -1.18 24.83
N ASP A 5 32.41 -2.42 25.16
CA ASP A 5 32.89 -3.45 24.23
C ASP A 5 31.78 -3.92 23.29
N GLY A 6 31.64 -3.25 22.14
CA GLY A 6 30.75 -3.65 21.06
C GLY A 6 31.26 -4.87 20.30
N LYS A 7 31.05 -6.07 20.83
CA LYS A 7 31.17 -7.31 20.04
C LYS A 7 29.92 -7.50 19.17
N TYR A 8 29.85 -6.80 18.04
CA TYR A 8 28.90 -7.13 16.98
C TYR A 8 29.27 -8.50 16.40
N HIS A 9 28.30 -9.41 16.39
CA HIS A 9 28.46 -10.76 15.86
C HIS A 9 28.70 -10.70 14.35
N LYS A 10 29.66 -11.49 13.85
CA LYS A 10 29.95 -11.63 12.41
C LYS A 10 28.68 -12.03 11.66
N THR A 11 28.38 -11.29 10.60
CA THR A 11 27.29 -11.54 9.66
C THR A 11 27.42 -12.93 9.01
N ALA A 12 26.32 -13.67 8.94
CA ALA A 12 26.24 -14.87 8.12
C ALA A 12 26.19 -14.43 6.65
N LYS A 13 27.18 -14.82 5.85
CA LYS A 13 27.14 -14.65 4.40
C LYS A 13 26.02 -15.52 3.82
N VAL A 14 25.14 -14.93 3.00
CA VAL A 14 24.25 -15.69 2.12
C VAL A 14 25.13 -16.56 1.21
N PRO A 15 24.88 -17.88 1.10
CA PRO A 15 25.68 -18.74 0.24
C PRO A 15 25.60 -18.27 -1.20
N ALA A 16 26.75 -18.03 -1.82
CA ALA A 16 26.83 -17.76 -3.25
C ALA A 16 26.27 -18.97 -4.01
N GLY A 17 25.17 -18.76 -4.75
CA GLY A 17 24.55 -19.78 -5.60
C GLY A 17 23.11 -20.19 -5.25
N ALA A 18 22.51 -19.65 -4.19
CA ALA A 18 21.07 -19.83 -3.97
C ALA A 18 20.28 -18.90 -4.91
N ASP A 19 19.45 -19.48 -5.79
CA ASP A 19 18.50 -18.71 -6.60
C ASP A 19 17.53 -17.97 -5.66
N PRO A 20 17.52 -16.63 -5.65
CA PRO A 20 16.63 -15.84 -4.78
C PRO A 20 15.16 -16.23 -4.94
N ARG A 21 14.76 -16.77 -6.11
CA ARG A 21 13.39 -17.21 -6.40
C ARG A 21 12.96 -18.45 -5.61
N ASN A 22 13.90 -19.32 -5.21
CA ASN A 22 13.56 -20.57 -4.50
C ASN A 22 13.41 -20.38 -2.99
N VAL A 23 14.16 -19.45 -2.38
CA VAL A 23 13.99 -19.11 -0.95
C VAL A 23 12.71 -18.30 -0.73
N ARG A 24 12.24 -17.55 -1.75
CA ARG A 24 11.05 -16.68 -1.71
C ARG A 24 9.71 -17.45 -1.70
N ARG A 25 9.62 -18.58 -2.42
CA ARG A 25 8.40 -19.43 -2.44
C ARG A 25 7.99 -19.98 -1.07
N ASP A 26 8.93 -20.15 -0.15
CA ASP A 26 8.67 -20.67 1.20
C ASP A 26 8.24 -19.60 2.21
N VAL A 27 8.46 -18.31 1.92
CA VAL A 27 7.97 -17.18 2.73
C VAL A 27 6.50 -16.91 2.40
N MET A 28 6.14 -17.04 1.13
CA MET A 28 4.80 -16.88 0.56
C MET A 28 3.74 -17.79 1.19
N LYS A 29 4.08 -19.05 1.50
CA LYS A 29 3.17 -19.98 2.20
C LYS A 29 2.87 -19.58 3.65
N ARG A 30 3.67 -18.68 4.24
CA ARG A 30 3.62 -18.37 5.68
C ARG A 30 2.90 -17.05 5.99
N ASN A 31 2.85 -16.09 5.06
CA ASN A 31 2.42 -14.72 5.36
C ASN A 31 1.15 -14.25 4.65
N ALA A 32 0.77 -14.84 3.51
CA ALA A 32 -0.49 -14.49 2.86
C ALA A 32 -1.65 -15.13 3.64
N THR A 33 -2.63 -14.34 4.06
CA THR A 33 -3.92 -14.89 4.51
C THR A 33 -4.47 -15.77 3.38
N GLY A 34 -5.16 -16.86 3.71
CA GLY A 34 -5.63 -17.83 2.71
C GLY A 34 -6.46 -17.22 1.56
N ASN A 35 -6.99 -15.99 1.75
CA ASN A 35 -7.74 -15.27 0.73
C ASN A 35 -6.85 -14.64 -0.37
N VAL A 36 -5.72 -14.02 -0.02
CA VAL A 36 -4.81 -13.38 -1.00
C VAL A 36 -4.29 -14.39 -2.03
N GLN A 37 -3.99 -15.62 -1.58
CA GLN A 37 -3.55 -16.69 -2.47
C GLN A 37 -4.61 -17.09 -3.50
N GLY A 38 -5.90 -17.01 -3.14
CA GLY A 38 -7.02 -17.25 -4.05
C GLY A 38 -7.10 -16.20 -5.15
N HIS A 39 -7.01 -14.92 -4.77
CA HIS A 39 -7.02 -13.78 -5.68
C HIS A 39 -5.79 -13.77 -6.61
N LEU A 40 -4.60 -14.06 -6.09
CA LEU A 40 -3.39 -14.22 -6.90
C LEU A 40 -3.51 -15.35 -7.93
N LYS A 41 -4.10 -16.48 -7.55
CA LYS A 41 -4.34 -17.60 -8.48
C LYS A 41 -5.30 -17.21 -9.60
N LYS A 42 -6.38 -16.49 -9.27
CA LYS A 42 -7.33 -15.95 -10.26
C LYS A 42 -6.62 -14.97 -11.19
N PHE A 43 -5.89 -14.00 -10.63
CA PHE A 43 -5.11 -13.02 -11.39
C PHE A 43 -4.13 -13.68 -12.34
N ARG A 44 -3.40 -14.71 -11.89
CA ARG A 44 -2.50 -15.51 -12.72
C ARG A 44 -3.22 -16.16 -13.91
N SER A 45 -4.43 -16.69 -13.69
CA SER A 45 -5.22 -17.27 -14.79
C SER A 45 -5.73 -16.24 -15.80
N GLU A 46 -6.04 -15.01 -15.36
CA GLU A 46 -6.60 -13.95 -16.20
C GLU A 46 -5.52 -13.09 -16.90
N ARG A 47 -4.39 -12.86 -16.23
CA ARG A 47 -3.34 -11.92 -16.63
C ARG A 47 -2.01 -12.60 -16.98
N GLY A 48 -1.92 -13.91 -16.77
CA GLY A 48 -0.75 -14.73 -17.08
C GLY A 48 0.33 -14.74 -15.98
N ASP A 49 1.21 -15.73 -16.08
CA ASP A 49 2.23 -16.00 -15.06
C ASP A 49 3.19 -14.84 -14.84
N LYS A 50 3.61 -14.16 -15.91
CA LYS A 50 4.56 -13.05 -15.80
C LYS A 50 3.99 -11.88 -15.00
N ALA A 51 2.73 -11.52 -15.23
CA ALA A 51 2.09 -10.43 -14.49
C ALA A 51 1.91 -10.82 -13.02
N ALA A 52 1.47 -12.05 -12.76
CA ALA A 52 1.30 -12.56 -11.40
C ALA A 52 2.63 -12.61 -10.63
N ASP A 53 3.70 -13.08 -11.26
CA ASP A 53 5.04 -13.14 -10.63
C ASP A 53 5.54 -11.74 -10.24
N ILE A 54 5.20 -10.69 -11.02
CA ILE A 54 5.62 -9.32 -10.73
C ILE A 54 4.84 -8.72 -9.57
N ILE A 55 3.50 -8.79 -9.60
CA ILE A 55 2.69 -8.20 -8.53
C ILE A 55 2.97 -8.88 -7.19
N GLU A 56 3.19 -10.19 -7.22
CA GLU A 56 3.61 -10.97 -6.06
C GLU A 56 5.00 -10.55 -5.55
N TRP A 57 5.94 -10.30 -6.46
CA TRP A 57 7.26 -9.77 -6.10
C TRP A 57 7.19 -8.34 -5.51
N LEU A 58 6.32 -7.48 -6.03
CA LEU A 58 6.10 -6.14 -5.47
C LEU A 58 5.53 -6.24 -4.05
N TYR A 59 4.50 -7.07 -3.87
CA TYR A 59 3.86 -7.32 -2.59
C TYR A 59 4.81 -7.84 -1.51
N ASP A 60 5.63 -8.84 -1.83
CA ASP A 60 6.55 -9.47 -0.88
C ASP A 60 7.56 -8.49 -0.23
N ARG A 61 7.77 -7.32 -0.84
CA ARG A 61 8.74 -6.32 -0.38
C ARG A 61 8.22 -5.44 0.75
N HIS A 62 6.90 -5.38 0.90
CA HIS A 62 6.19 -4.61 1.94
C HIS A 62 5.20 -5.45 2.74
N ALA A 63 5.09 -6.75 2.46
CA ALA A 63 4.28 -7.66 3.26
C ALA A 63 4.73 -7.62 4.73
N MET A 64 3.82 -7.18 5.61
CA MET A 64 4.03 -7.17 7.05
C MET A 64 4.27 -8.59 7.53
N VAL A 65 5.42 -8.84 8.17
CA VAL A 65 5.66 -10.09 8.90
C VAL A 65 5.21 -9.88 10.34
N ASP A 66 4.70 -10.94 10.98
CA ASP A 66 4.24 -10.92 12.37
C ASP A 66 5.23 -10.15 13.28
N PRO A 67 4.81 -9.03 13.88
CA PRO A 67 5.68 -8.18 14.70
C PRO A 67 6.07 -8.84 16.03
N VAL A 68 5.39 -9.94 16.41
CA VAL A 68 5.68 -10.75 17.60
C VAL A 68 6.63 -11.91 17.26
N ALA A 69 6.77 -12.26 15.99
CA ALA A 69 7.73 -13.28 15.56
C ALA A 69 9.15 -12.79 15.87
N ARG A 70 9.90 -13.59 16.64
CA ARG A 70 11.28 -13.25 16.99
C ARG A 70 12.08 -12.93 15.72
N PRO A 71 12.87 -11.84 15.72
CA PRO A 71 13.80 -11.53 14.65
C PRO A 71 14.61 -12.76 14.27
N ASN A 72 14.47 -13.24 13.04
CA ASN A 72 15.39 -14.21 12.48
C ASN A 72 15.97 -13.62 11.18
N ALA A 73 17.22 -13.97 10.88
CA ALA A 73 17.96 -13.39 9.76
C ALA A 73 17.35 -13.68 8.37
N ALA A 74 16.35 -14.58 8.28
CA ALA A 74 15.60 -14.87 7.06
C ALA A 74 14.32 -14.01 6.93
N ASN A 75 13.97 -13.24 7.96
CA ASN A 75 12.84 -12.33 7.92
C ASN A 75 13.25 -11.00 7.27
N PRO A 76 12.68 -10.62 6.11
CA PRO A 76 13.02 -9.36 5.44
C PRO A 76 12.72 -8.12 6.30
N PHE A 77 11.82 -8.24 7.29
CA PHE A 77 11.46 -7.18 8.24
C PHE A 77 12.56 -6.92 9.30
N TYR A 78 13.34 -7.94 9.66
CA TYR A 78 14.41 -7.85 10.66
C TYR A 78 15.81 -8.02 10.07
N GLN A 79 15.92 -8.09 8.75
CA GLN A 79 17.15 -7.71 8.11
C GLN A 79 17.32 -6.23 8.42
N VAL A 80 18.06 -5.95 9.50
CA VAL A 80 18.75 -4.67 9.66
C VAL A 80 19.73 -4.66 8.49
N TRP A 81 19.23 -4.22 7.35
CA TRP A 81 20.09 -3.75 6.29
C TRP A 81 20.88 -2.64 6.96
N ALA A 82 22.20 -2.80 7.02
CA ALA A 82 23.06 -1.72 7.45
C ALA A 82 22.55 -0.48 6.71
N GLU A 83 22.21 0.58 7.46
CA GLU A 83 21.81 1.86 6.89
C GLU A 83 22.97 2.33 6.02
N GLU A 84 23.01 1.86 4.77
CA GLU A 84 23.66 2.51 3.65
C GLU A 84 22.69 3.59 3.17
N TRP A 85 22.20 4.40 4.12
CA TRP A 85 21.53 5.63 3.79
C TRP A 85 22.62 6.54 3.23
N ASP A 86 22.65 6.63 1.91
CA ASP A 86 23.48 7.58 1.19
C ASP A 86 22.64 8.84 0.97
N PRO A 87 22.79 9.89 1.81
CA PRO A 87 22.05 11.13 1.65
C PRO A 87 22.31 11.84 0.31
N TRP A 88 23.30 11.37 -0.46
CA TRP A 88 23.67 11.91 -1.77
C TRP A 88 23.40 10.93 -2.93
N GLY A 89 22.94 9.71 -2.62
CA GLY A 89 22.50 8.72 -3.61
C GLY A 89 21.05 8.99 -4.01
N MET A 90 20.66 8.61 -5.23
CA MET A 90 19.24 8.51 -5.58
C MET A 90 18.64 7.36 -4.78
N ASP A 91 18.16 7.67 -3.59
CA ASP A 91 17.45 6.74 -2.73
C ASP A 91 16.02 6.65 -3.27
N ARG A 92 15.84 5.85 -4.32
CA ARG A 92 14.56 5.53 -4.98
C ARG A 92 14.48 4.03 -5.19
N ASP A 93 13.27 3.53 -5.23
CA ASP A 93 13.03 2.12 -5.54
C ASP A 93 13.08 1.84 -7.06
N VAL A 94 14.23 2.09 -7.69
CA VAL A 94 14.39 1.98 -9.15
C VAL A 94 13.93 0.62 -9.69
N GLN A 95 14.19 -0.47 -8.95
CA GLN A 95 13.75 -1.81 -9.36
C GLN A 95 12.23 -1.97 -9.21
N GLY A 96 11.64 -1.47 -8.13
CA GLY A 96 10.19 -1.49 -7.93
C GLY A 96 9.44 -0.70 -8.98
N GLU A 97 9.92 0.51 -9.28
CA GLU A 97 9.35 1.37 -10.32
C GLU A 97 9.44 0.71 -11.71
N ALA A 98 10.59 0.10 -12.05
CA ALA A 98 10.76 -0.60 -13.31
C ALA A 98 9.84 -1.83 -13.44
N GLU A 99 9.70 -2.61 -12.37
CA GLU A 99 8.80 -3.76 -12.34
C GLU A 99 7.32 -3.34 -12.35
N PHE A 100 6.97 -2.24 -11.68
CA PHE A 100 5.64 -1.62 -11.77
C PHE A 100 5.30 -1.25 -13.22
N GLY A 101 6.21 -0.55 -13.92
CA GLY A 101 6.05 -0.23 -15.34
C GLY A 101 5.96 -1.47 -16.22
N ARG A 102 6.74 -2.52 -15.93
CA ARG A 102 6.67 -3.80 -16.66
C ARG A 102 5.35 -4.52 -16.44
N LEU A 103 4.85 -4.58 -15.21
CA LEU A 103 3.53 -5.11 -14.89
C LEU A 103 2.47 -4.36 -15.67
N ALA A 104 2.52 -3.04 -15.65
CA ALA A 104 1.60 -2.21 -16.39
C ALA A 104 1.66 -2.50 -17.89
N GLY A 105 2.85 -2.66 -18.48
CA GLY A 105 3.00 -3.07 -19.89
C GLY A 105 2.35 -4.42 -20.21
N LEU A 106 2.46 -5.40 -19.31
CA LEU A 106 1.86 -6.74 -19.47
C LEU A 106 0.33 -6.73 -19.36
N LEU A 107 -0.23 -5.81 -18.58
CA LEU A 107 -1.69 -5.71 -18.39
C LEU A 107 -2.43 -5.03 -19.56
N GLY A 108 -1.71 -4.56 -20.58
CA GLY A 108 -2.30 -3.88 -21.74
C GLY A 108 -3.44 -4.68 -22.38
N GLY A 109 -4.64 -4.09 -22.45
CA GLY A 109 -5.79 -4.61 -23.21
C GLY A 109 -6.89 -5.34 -22.42
N GLY A 110 -6.77 -5.53 -21.10
CA GLY A 110 -7.74 -6.33 -20.32
C GLY A 110 -8.60 -5.55 -19.30
N GLY A 111 -8.94 -4.29 -19.54
CA GLY A 111 -9.70 -3.46 -18.59
C GLY A 111 -8.85 -2.91 -17.43
N LYS A 112 -9.51 -2.29 -16.44
CA LYS A 112 -8.83 -1.67 -15.28
C LYS A 112 -8.17 -2.71 -14.37
N PHE A 113 -7.05 -2.33 -13.77
CA PHE A 113 -6.31 -3.12 -12.80
C PHE A 113 -7.12 -3.32 -11.52
N VAL A 114 -7.04 -4.53 -10.98
CA VAL A 114 -7.54 -4.88 -9.65
C VAL A 114 -6.39 -5.55 -8.94
N ASP A 115 -5.99 -5.02 -7.79
CA ASP A 115 -4.88 -5.55 -7.00
C ASP A 115 -5.28 -6.90 -6.37
N PRO A 116 -4.67 -8.03 -6.78
CA PRO A 116 -4.97 -9.32 -6.19
C PRO A 116 -4.42 -9.47 -4.76
N THR A 117 -3.54 -8.57 -4.31
CA THR A 117 -2.89 -8.61 -3.00
C THR A 117 -3.60 -7.76 -1.96
N PHE A 118 -4.45 -6.84 -2.41
CA PHE A 118 -5.38 -6.06 -1.60
C PHE A 118 -6.77 -6.06 -2.26
N PRO A 119 -7.47 -7.21 -2.27
CA PRO A 119 -8.71 -7.38 -3.02
C PRO A 119 -9.83 -6.48 -2.50
N PRO A 120 -10.80 -6.07 -3.35
CA PRO A 120 -11.94 -5.24 -2.96
C PRO A 120 -13.02 -6.06 -2.22
N ASP A 121 -12.66 -6.69 -1.10
CA ASP A 121 -13.54 -7.48 -0.25
C ASP A 121 -13.29 -7.19 1.25
N LEU A 122 -14.03 -7.87 2.12
CA LEU A 122 -13.95 -7.63 3.57
C LEU A 122 -12.58 -7.96 4.17
N THR A 123 -11.74 -8.77 3.51
CA THR A 123 -10.43 -9.14 4.05
C THR A 123 -9.38 -8.05 3.92
N SER A 124 -9.63 -7.05 3.07
CA SER A 124 -8.84 -5.82 3.00
C SER A 124 -9.30 -4.77 4.01
N LEU A 125 -10.51 -4.93 4.59
CA LEU A 125 -11.05 -4.03 5.60
C LEU A 125 -10.84 -4.54 7.02
N PHE A 126 -10.91 -5.85 7.22
CA PHE A 126 -10.93 -6.48 8.53
C PHE A 126 -9.94 -7.63 8.63
N HIS A 127 -9.36 -7.80 9.81
CA HIS A 127 -8.48 -8.92 10.12
C HIS A 127 -9.15 -9.81 11.17
N ASP A 128 -10.01 -10.73 10.70
CA ASP A 128 -10.87 -11.52 11.59
C ASP A 128 -10.12 -12.62 12.38
N THR A 129 -8.89 -12.98 11.98
CA THR A 129 -8.08 -13.99 12.67
C THR A 129 -6.99 -13.32 13.53
N PRO A 130 -7.10 -13.32 14.87
CA PRO A 130 -5.98 -12.88 15.70
C PRO A 130 -4.74 -13.74 15.44
N PRO A 131 -3.52 -13.17 15.48
CA PRO A 131 -2.30 -13.96 15.52
C PRO A 131 -2.38 -15.01 16.62
N LYS A 132 -1.84 -16.22 16.40
CA LYS A 132 -1.92 -17.33 17.36
C LYS A 132 -1.34 -16.98 18.74
N ASP A 133 -0.47 -15.97 18.79
CA ASP A 133 0.22 -15.52 19.99
C ASP A 133 -0.52 -14.38 20.73
N PHE A 134 -1.66 -13.89 20.21
CA PHE A 134 -2.47 -12.81 20.81
C PHE A 134 -3.35 -13.25 22.00
N GLY A 135 -3.12 -14.45 22.55
CA GLY A 135 -3.87 -14.98 23.70
C GLY A 135 -5.37 -15.10 23.43
N ASN A 136 -6.18 -15.04 24.51
CA ASN A 136 -7.65 -15.03 24.43
C ASN A 136 -8.22 -13.61 24.15
N GLU A 137 -7.37 -12.62 23.89
CA GLU A 137 -7.80 -11.26 23.58
C GLU A 137 -8.34 -11.23 22.14
N LYS A 138 -9.60 -10.81 21.99
CA LYS A 138 -10.23 -10.69 20.68
C LYS A 138 -9.68 -9.43 20.01
N PRO A 139 -9.16 -9.50 18.78
CA PRO A 139 -8.59 -8.33 18.11
C PRO A 139 -9.68 -7.30 17.85
N SER A 140 -9.37 -6.02 18.07
CA SER A 140 -10.31 -4.90 17.93
C SER A 140 -10.74 -4.61 16.49
N PHE A 141 -10.09 -5.21 15.49
CA PHE A 141 -10.31 -4.94 14.05
C PHE A 141 -11.22 -5.97 13.38
N ARG A 142 -12.13 -6.57 14.15
CA ARG A 142 -13.13 -7.52 13.64
C ARG A 142 -14.35 -6.78 13.13
N THR A 143 -15.00 -7.37 12.13
CA THR A 143 -16.28 -6.87 11.57
C THR A 143 -17.35 -6.55 12.64
N ASP A 144 -17.37 -7.29 13.76
CA ASP A 144 -18.34 -7.12 14.85
C ASP A 144 -17.90 -6.19 15.98
N GLN A 145 -16.63 -5.76 16.03
CA GLN A 145 -16.04 -5.07 17.18
C GLN A 145 -15.24 -3.82 16.82
N ASP A 146 -14.99 -3.57 15.54
CA ASP A 146 -14.27 -2.38 15.10
C ASP A 146 -15.02 -1.10 15.52
N PRO A 147 -14.44 -0.24 16.36
CA PRO A 147 -15.15 0.91 16.92
C PRO A 147 -15.53 1.96 15.85
N PHE A 148 -14.97 1.86 14.65
CA PHE A 148 -15.10 2.83 13.57
C PHE A 148 -15.96 2.32 12.40
N LEU A 149 -15.83 1.02 12.10
CA LEU A 149 -16.47 0.35 10.98
C LEU A 149 -17.58 -0.63 11.42
N ALA A 150 -17.61 -1.11 12.66
CA ALA A 150 -18.67 -1.99 13.13
C ALA A 150 -20.02 -1.28 13.03
N GLY A 151 -20.94 -1.88 12.26
CA GLY A 151 -22.27 -1.32 12.02
C GLY A 151 -22.41 -0.49 10.75
N LYS A 152 -21.32 -0.20 10.01
CA LYS A 152 -21.42 0.30 8.63
C LYS A 152 -21.99 -0.82 7.75
N LYS A 153 -23.17 -0.59 7.16
CA LYS A 153 -23.83 -1.54 6.25
C LYS A 153 -23.73 -1.04 4.82
N GLY A 154 -23.72 -1.98 3.87
CA GLY A 154 -23.69 -1.66 2.44
C GLY A 154 -22.37 -1.06 1.98
N ILE A 155 -21.25 -1.51 2.55
CA ILE A 155 -19.93 -1.12 2.04
C ILE A 155 -19.75 -1.74 0.67
N GLU A 156 -19.50 -0.91 -0.33
CA GLU A 156 -19.15 -1.32 -1.69
C GLU A 156 -17.85 -0.63 -2.12
N TRP A 157 -17.04 -1.34 -2.89
CA TRP A 157 -15.82 -0.79 -3.48
C TRP A 157 -16.14 -0.08 -4.79
N LYS A 158 -15.75 1.19 -4.91
CA LYS A 158 -16.08 2.06 -6.03
C LYS A 158 -14.84 2.74 -6.56
N ARG A 159 -14.78 2.89 -7.89
CA ARG A 159 -13.74 3.71 -8.54
C ARG A 159 -14.11 5.19 -8.50
N PRO A 160 -13.14 6.10 -8.64
CA PRO A 160 -13.40 7.53 -8.59
C PRO A 160 -14.50 8.00 -9.55
N GLU A 161 -14.59 7.42 -10.74
CA GLU A 161 -15.63 7.82 -11.71
C GLU A 161 -17.05 7.42 -11.28
N GLU A 162 -17.18 6.43 -10.38
CA GLU A 162 -18.46 6.05 -9.78
C GLU A 162 -18.83 6.95 -8.59
N ILE A 163 -17.82 7.49 -7.88
CA ILE A 163 -17.99 8.36 -6.72
C ILE A 163 -18.30 9.80 -7.16
N TRP A 164 -17.58 10.29 -8.17
CA TRP A 164 -17.70 11.65 -8.69
C TRP A 164 -17.93 11.66 -10.21
N PRO A 165 -19.10 11.17 -10.71
CA PRO A 165 -19.35 10.98 -12.14
C PRO A 165 -19.37 12.26 -12.99
N ASN A 166 -19.47 13.42 -12.35
CA ASN A 166 -19.50 14.73 -13.01
C ASN A 166 -18.16 15.49 -12.93
N HIS A 167 -17.10 14.85 -12.44
CA HIS A 167 -15.78 15.48 -12.31
C HIS A 167 -14.73 14.74 -13.14
N LYS A 168 -13.72 15.48 -13.59
CA LYS A 168 -12.49 14.88 -14.08
C LYS A 168 -11.62 14.52 -12.88
N VAL A 169 -11.54 13.24 -12.57
CA VAL A 169 -10.68 12.77 -11.48
C VAL A 169 -9.22 12.86 -11.90
N VAL A 170 -8.39 13.43 -11.03
CA VAL A 170 -6.94 13.55 -11.17
C VAL A 170 -6.29 13.17 -9.84
N VAL A 171 -5.02 12.76 -9.81
CA VAL A 171 -4.34 12.53 -8.54
C VAL A 171 -4.14 13.86 -7.82
N PHE A 172 -3.54 14.84 -8.50
CA PHE A 172 -3.27 16.17 -7.98
C PHE A 172 -4.06 17.23 -8.78
N SER A 173 -4.71 18.18 -8.10
CA SER A 173 -5.34 19.33 -8.75
C SER A 173 -4.89 20.63 -8.11
N GLY A 174 -4.13 21.44 -8.84
CA GLY A 174 -3.49 22.62 -8.26
C GLY A 174 -2.26 22.27 -7.45
N THR A 175 -2.05 22.99 -6.35
CA THR A 175 -0.95 22.79 -5.39
C THR A 175 -1.32 21.70 -4.39
N VAL A 176 -0.31 20.96 -3.91
CA VAL A 176 -0.53 19.97 -2.84
C VAL A 176 -0.71 20.73 -1.53
N HIS A 177 -1.85 20.58 -0.88
CA HIS A 177 -2.19 21.40 0.27
C HIS A 177 -2.71 20.57 1.45
N GLN A 178 -2.38 20.99 2.68
CA GLN A 178 -2.78 20.26 3.88
C GLN A 178 -4.31 20.12 4.05
N ASN A 179 -5.07 21.01 3.40
CA ASN A 179 -6.54 21.02 3.47
C ASN A 179 -7.18 19.97 2.58
N ASP A 180 -6.43 19.37 1.66
CA ASP A 180 -6.89 18.32 0.73
C ASP A 180 -7.30 17.07 1.52
N VAL A 181 -6.74 16.92 2.72
CA VAL A 181 -6.86 15.73 3.55
C VAL A 181 -7.98 15.90 4.58
N GLY A 182 -9.07 15.15 4.40
CA GLY A 182 -10.18 15.06 5.35
C GLY A 182 -10.23 13.72 6.09
N GLN A 183 -10.18 13.72 7.42
CA GLN A 183 -10.32 12.47 8.19
C GLN A 183 -11.65 11.76 7.93
N GLY A 184 -11.55 10.44 7.75
CA GLY A 184 -12.67 9.53 7.57
C GLY A 184 -13.27 9.00 8.87
N SER A 185 -13.83 7.80 8.77
CA SER A 185 -14.41 7.10 9.92
C SER A 185 -13.35 6.36 10.76
N LEU A 186 -12.14 6.09 10.24
CA LEU A 186 -11.10 5.30 10.91
C LEU A 186 -10.33 6.10 11.98
N GLY A 187 -9.85 5.40 13.00
CA GLY A 187 -9.02 5.94 14.09
C GLY A 187 -7.54 6.11 13.74
N ASP A 188 -7.24 6.57 12.53
CA ASP A 188 -5.90 6.70 11.95
C ASP A 188 -5.42 8.16 11.89
N CYS A 189 -5.94 9.02 12.78
CA CYS A 189 -5.60 10.45 12.81
C CYS A 189 -4.08 10.73 12.90
N TYR A 190 -3.31 9.84 13.53
CA TYR A 190 -1.85 9.94 13.58
C TYR A 190 -1.21 9.81 12.19
N HIS A 191 -1.76 8.96 11.32
CA HIS A 191 -1.29 8.74 9.97
C HIS A 191 -1.75 9.87 9.05
N ILE A 192 -3.03 10.25 9.15
CA ILE A 192 -3.61 11.34 8.38
C ILE A 192 -2.89 12.67 8.69
N ALA A 193 -2.57 12.97 9.95
CA ALA A 193 -1.81 14.16 10.31
C ALA A 193 -0.41 14.18 9.69
N ALA A 194 0.25 13.01 9.55
CA ALA A 194 1.53 12.90 8.87
C ALA A 194 1.39 13.16 7.37
N ILE A 195 0.36 12.62 6.72
CA ILE A 195 0.06 12.89 5.30
C ILE A 195 -0.28 14.38 5.08
N SER A 196 -1.14 14.98 5.90
CA SER A 196 -1.47 16.41 5.81
C SER A 196 -0.24 17.31 5.94
N SER A 197 0.75 16.89 6.74
CA SER A 197 1.99 17.65 6.91
C SER A 197 2.84 17.68 5.63
N LEU A 198 2.61 16.77 4.69
CA LEU A 198 3.27 16.78 3.38
C LEU A 198 2.75 17.90 2.46
N GLY A 199 1.58 18.48 2.75
CA GLY A 199 1.02 19.62 2.01
C GLY A 199 1.33 20.98 2.66
N ILE A 200 2.38 21.06 3.49
CA ILE A 200 2.81 22.31 4.13
C ILE A 200 4.08 22.83 3.42
N GLY A 201 3.97 24.01 2.81
CA GLY A 201 5.10 24.68 2.17
C GLY A 201 5.39 24.18 0.76
N ASP A 202 6.62 24.36 0.29
CA ASP A 202 7.02 24.06 -1.10
C ASP A 202 7.42 22.57 -1.26
N THR A 203 6.50 21.66 -0.96
CA THR A 203 6.74 20.20 -0.97
C THR A 203 6.04 19.45 -2.11
N ASP A 204 5.33 20.14 -2.99
CA ASP A 204 4.59 19.58 -4.14
C ASP A 204 5.40 18.55 -4.92
N ALA A 205 6.63 18.90 -5.30
CA ALA A 205 7.51 18.04 -6.08
C ALA A 205 7.87 16.74 -5.33
N LEU A 206 7.97 16.79 -4.00
CA LEU A 206 8.23 15.60 -3.18
C LEU A 206 7.00 14.69 -3.15
N VAL A 207 5.82 15.25 -2.89
CA VAL A 207 4.58 14.47 -2.82
C VAL A 207 4.22 13.88 -4.18
N GLN A 208 4.36 14.65 -5.24
CA GLN A 208 4.16 14.18 -6.60
C GLN A 208 5.15 13.08 -6.96
N ASP A 209 6.41 13.15 -6.53
CA ASP A 209 7.37 12.05 -6.75
C ASP A 209 6.93 10.77 -6.03
N LEU A 210 6.28 10.85 -4.85
CA LEU A 210 5.82 9.66 -4.12
C LEU A 210 4.77 8.82 -4.90
N VAL A 211 4.07 9.42 -5.86
CA VAL A 211 2.99 8.75 -6.60
C VAL A 211 3.36 8.56 -8.07
N ILE A 212 3.25 7.32 -8.56
CA ILE A 212 3.45 6.94 -9.95
C ILE A 212 2.08 6.80 -10.60
N GLU A 213 1.67 7.82 -11.35
CA GLU A 213 0.32 7.92 -11.92
C GLU A 213 0.24 7.73 -13.44
N ASP A 214 1.35 7.39 -14.12
CA ASP A 214 1.42 7.16 -15.58
C ASP A 214 0.40 6.15 -16.12
N HIS A 215 -0.22 5.38 -15.23
CA HIS A 215 -1.15 4.31 -15.53
C HIS A 215 -2.52 4.49 -14.85
N SER A 216 -2.83 5.69 -14.34
CA SER A 216 -4.09 6.05 -13.67
C SER A 216 -5.34 5.78 -14.50
N ALA A 217 -5.29 5.99 -15.82
CA ALA A 217 -6.41 5.67 -16.73
C ALA A 217 -6.81 4.18 -16.70
N ARG A 218 -5.92 3.31 -16.23
CA ARG A 218 -6.16 1.88 -16.05
C ARG A 218 -6.44 1.51 -14.59
N GLY A 219 -6.63 2.51 -13.72
CA GLY A 219 -6.83 2.33 -12.29
C GLY A 219 -5.65 1.63 -11.63
N MET A 220 -4.41 1.96 -12.04
CA MET A 220 -3.18 1.38 -11.51
C MET A 220 -2.23 2.50 -11.11
N TYR A 221 -1.81 2.48 -9.85
CA TYR A 221 -0.95 3.50 -9.24
C TYR A 221 0.19 2.83 -8.50
N GLY A 222 1.35 3.48 -8.48
CA GLY A 222 2.46 3.11 -7.62
C GLY A 222 2.59 4.13 -6.50
N VAL A 223 2.75 3.71 -5.25
CA VAL A 223 3.03 4.61 -4.12
C VAL A 223 4.34 4.22 -3.49
N LYS A 224 5.24 5.18 -3.31
CA LYS A 224 6.57 4.93 -2.72
C LYS A 224 6.52 5.19 -1.23
N HIS A 225 6.76 4.15 -0.44
CA HIS A 225 6.87 4.23 1.00
C HIS A 225 8.32 4.02 1.44
N PHE A 226 8.78 4.83 2.38
CA PHE A 226 10.05 4.57 3.06
C PHE A 226 9.81 3.63 4.24
N MET A 227 10.22 2.37 4.11
CA MET A 227 9.97 1.31 5.09
C MET A 227 11.27 0.60 5.44
N ASN A 228 11.57 0.53 6.74
CA ASN A 228 12.75 -0.17 7.28
C ASN A 228 14.07 0.24 6.61
N GLY A 229 14.28 1.55 6.42
CA GLY A 229 15.53 2.09 5.88
C GLY A 229 15.66 2.05 4.37
N ARG A 230 14.59 1.76 3.62
CA ARG A 230 14.61 1.75 2.14
C ARG A 230 13.30 2.22 1.54
N TRP A 231 13.36 2.71 0.31
CA TRP A 231 12.19 2.97 -0.51
C TRP A 231 11.60 1.69 -1.10
N VAL A 232 10.27 1.59 -1.07
CA VAL A 232 9.51 0.48 -1.64
C VAL A 232 8.29 1.03 -2.39
N THR A 233 8.20 0.73 -3.68
CA THR A 233 7.05 0.96 -4.54
C THR A 233 6.00 -0.12 -4.28
N VAL A 234 4.83 0.32 -3.83
CA VAL A 234 3.62 -0.48 -3.62
C VAL A 234 2.69 -0.25 -4.82
N ALA A 235 2.23 -1.32 -5.46
CA ALA A 235 1.25 -1.21 -6.53
C ALA A 235 -0.16 -1.29 -5.92
N ILE A 236 -1.03 -0.35 -6.28
CA ILE A 236 -2.43 -0.30 -5.83
C ILE A 236 -3.37 -0.04 -7.02
N ASP A 237 -4.65 -0.39 -6.83
CA ASP A 237 -5.73 0.09 -7.68
C ASP A 237 -6.46 1.29 -7.06
N ASP A 238 -7.45 1.86 -7.77
CA ASP A 238 -8.30 2.96 -7.28
C ASP A 238 -9.69 2.48 -6.83
N LEU A 239 -9.81 1.29 -6.25
CA LEU A 239 -11.05 0.88 -5.61
C LEU A 239 -11.10 1.39 -4.17
N PHE A 240 -12.06 2.26 -3.88
CA PHE A 240 -12.25 2.82 -2.54
C PHE A 240 -13.49 2.25 -1.87
N PRO A 241 -13.41 1.85 -0.59
CA PRO A 241 -14.58 1.39 0.14
C PRO A 241 -15.51 2.57 0.44
N CYS A 242 -16.76 2.45 0.02
CA CYS A 242 -17.76 3.49 0.06
C CYS A 242 -19.07 3.00 0.68
N VAL A 243 -19.87 3.92 1.19
CA VAL A 243 -21.27 3.68 1.60
C VAL A 243 -22.24 4.53 0.80
N PRO A 244 -23.50 4.09 0.63
CA PRO A 244 -24.54 4.91 0.01
C PRO A 244 -24.72 6.23 0.75
N TRP A 245 -24.74 7.34 0.01
CA TRP A 245 -24.91 8.68 0.56
C TRP A 245 -25.54 9.62 -0.45
N GLY A 246 -26.69 10.22 -0.11
CA GLY A 246 -27.31 11.26 -0.93
C GLY A 246 -27.62 10.87 -2.39
N GLY A 247 -27.89 9.58 -2.66
CA GLY A 247 -28.13 9.07 -4.01
C GLY A 247 -26.87 8.68 -4.79
N GLY A 248 -25.68 8.82 -4.20
CA GLY A 248 -24.40 8.36 -4.74
C GLY A 248 -23.58 7.59 -3.71
N TRP A 249 -22.26 7.73 -3.78
CA TRP A 249 -21.31 7.01 -2.95
C TRP A 249 -20.45 7.98 -2.13
N LYS A 250 -20.11 7.59 -0.91
CA LYS A 250 -19.21 8.33 -0.04
C LYS A 250 -18.09 7.42 0.47
N PRO A 251 -16.81 7.77 0.24
CA PRO A 251 -15.68 7.05 0.84
C PRO A 251 -15.77 7.00 2.35
N ILE A 252 -15.42 5.86 2.95
CA ILE A 252 -15.51 5.68 4.41
C ILE A 252 -14.25 6.11 5.16
N PHE A 253 -13.09 6.09 4.49
CA PHE A 253 -11.80 6.49 5.04
C PHE A 253 -11.49 7.95 4.71
N VAL A 254 -10.21 8.30 4.60
CA VAL A 254 -9.76 9.64 4.24
C VAL A 254 -10.51 10.13 3.00
N GLN A 255 -10.93 11.39 3.03
CA GLN A 255 -11.76 12.02 2.01
C GLN A 255 -11.01 13.22 1.44
N PRO A 256 -11.05 13.39 0.10
CA PRO A 256 -10.46 14.54 -0.54
C PRO A 256 -11.36 15.75 -0.33
N LYS A 257 -10.76 16.84 0.10
CA LYS A 257 -11.41 18.13 0.30
C LYS A 257 -10.88 19.12 -0.70
N ASP A 258 -11.78 19.96 -1.20
CA ASP A 258 -11.39 20.99 -2.15
C ASP A 258 -10.94 22.26 -1.40
N HIS A 259 -9.97 22.94 -1.96
CA HIS A 259 -9.41 24.22 -1.56
C HIS A 259 -9.40 25.21 -2.74
N ALA A 260 -8.88 26.41 -2.50
CA ALA A 260 -9.02 27.51 -3.45
C ALA A 260 -8.20 27.33 -4.74
N ASP A 261 -7.14 26.53 -4.72
CA ASP A 261 -6.24 26.36 -5.87
C ASP A 261 -6.61 25.15 -6.75
N ASN A 262 -7.61 24.34 -6.36
CA ASN A 262 -8.08 23.26 -7.22
C ASN A 262 -8.67 23.81 -8.52
N VAL A 263 -8.49 23.06 -9.60
CA VAL A 263 -9.04 23.41 -10.91
C VAL A 263 -10.53 23.09 -10.92
N GLU A 264 -11.36 24.04 -11.38
CA GLU A 264 -12.80 23.85 -11.48
C GLU A 264 -13.17 22.62 -12.32
N GLY A 265 -14.04 21.77 -11.78
CA GLY A 265 -14.50 20.54 -12.44
C GLY A 265 -13.54 19.36 -12.30
N GLU A 266 -12.36 19.55 -11.72
CA GLU A 266 -11.48 18.46 -11.32
C GLU A 266 -11.83 17.96 -9.92
N LYS A 267 -11.50 16.69 -9.66
CA LYS A 267 -11.54 16.12 -8.31
C LYS A 267 -10.23 15.43 -8.03
N GLU A 268 -9.47 15.97 -7.08
CA GLU A 268 -8.21 15.37 -6.65
C GLU A 268 -8.43 14.19 -5.70
N ILE A 269 -7.51 13.22 -5.74
CA ILE A 269 -7.58 12.00 -4.93
C ILE A 269 -6.25 11.61 -4.27
N TRP A 270 -5.18 12.41 -4.39
CA TRP A 270 -3.87 12.08 -3.80
C TRP A 270 -3.90 11.73 -2.30
N PRO A 271 -4.80 12.28 -1.45
CA PRO A 271 -4.84 11.90 -0.04
C PRO A 271 -5.42 10.51 0.22
N MET A 272 -6.08 9.90 -0.78
CA MET A 272 -6.91 8.70 -0.65
C MET A 272 -6.18 7.39 -0.85
#